data_AF-A0A0F3GRV7-F1
#
_entry.id   AF-A0A0F3GRV7-F1
#
_cell.length_a   1.000
_cell.length_b   1.000
_cell.length_c   1.000
_cell.angle_alpha   90.00
_cell.angle_beta   90.00
_cell.angle_gamma   90.00
#
_symmetry.space_group_name_H-M   'P 1'
#
loop_
_entity.id
_entity.type
_entity.pdbx_description
1 polymer ?
#
loop_
_entity_poly.entity_id
_entity_poly.type
_entity_poly.pdbx_seq_one_letter_code
_entity_poly.pdbx_strand_id
1 'polypeptide(L)'
;MNSGGTYGYTDWRLPNVNELESLVDSGMSLPALPSGHPFTNVQSNYYWSSTSYANYTSSAWIVSMFDGFVHAYGKSRNYYVWPVRSGQSGAFGNSAIWSTGQTITYAAGDDGALQKGVTWPDPRFTDNGNNTVTDNLDGLIWIKDAGTPTAGSCTGSSKTWQAALDYVACLNAANYLGYSDWRLPNRTEMRSMADYGRFVPSLPFSHPFTNVQSDYYWSSTSYGFIFCLPRIKLLIGYHYESSDVKENFYGMVRICNLSKPCAIN
;
A
#
# COMPACT_ATOMS: atom_id res chain seq x y z
N MET A 1 17.11 1.52 -24.98
CA MET A 1 16.82 0.11 -24.62
C MET A 1 15.97 -0.56 -25.68
N ASN A 2 14.76 -0.07 -25.99
CA ASN A 2 13.87 -0.78 -26.93
C ASN A 2 14.25 -0.67 -28.42
N SER A 3 14.87 0.42 -28.86
CA SER A 3 15.24 0.64 -30.27
C SER A 3 16.40 -0.25 -30.77
N GLY A 4 17.14 -0.90 -29.88
CA GLY A 4 18.29 -1.72 -30.22
C GLY A 4 18.25 -3.15 -29.67
N GLY A 5 17.11 -3.56 -29.08
CA GLY A 5 16.99 -4.89 -28.48
C GLY A 5 18.03 -5.15 -27.39
N THR A 6 18.21 -4.20 -26.44
CA THR A 6 19.21 -4.36 -25.38
C THR A 6 19.00 -5.68 -24.63
N TYR A 7 20.05 -6.50 -24.54
CA TYR A 7 20.03 -7.86 -23.99
C TYR A 7 19.05 -8.82 -24.69
N GLY A 8 18.73 -8.58 -25.97
CA GLY A 8 17.79 -9.39 -26.75
C GLY A 8 16.31 -9.04 -26.53
N TYR A 9 16.02 -7.93 -25.84
CA TYR A 9 14.66 -7.56 -25.44
C TYR A 9 14.29 -6.15 -25.87
N THR A 10 13.05 -5.98 -26.33
CA THR A 10 12.49 -4.71 -26.84
C THR A 10 11.28 -4.23 -26.05
N ASP A 11 11.00 -4.89 -24.93
CA ASP A 11 9.81 -4.74 -24.11
C ASP A 11 10.11 -4.07 -22.76
N TRP A 12 11.24 -3.36 -22.65
CA TRP A 12 11.61 -2.63 -21.44
C TRP A 12 10.68 -1.43 -21.20
N ARG A 13 10.35 -1.19 -19.94
CA ARG A 13 9.53 -0.06 -19.49
C ARG A 13 9.92 0.35 -18.08
N LEU A 14 9.40 1.48 -17.64
CA LEU A 14 9.43 1.83 -16.23
C LEU A 14 8.44 0.91 -15.47
N PRO A 15 8.77 0.43 -14.25
CA PRO A 15 7.84 -0.31 -13.40
C PRO A 15 6.76 0.63 -12.88
N ASN A 16 5.57 0.08 -12.63
CA ASN A 16 4.57 0.81 -11.85
C ASN A 16 5.01 0.88 -10.38
N VAL A 17 4.35 1.72 -9.58
CA VAL A 17 4.74 1.94 -8.18
C VAL A 17 4.65 0.65 -7.36
N ASN A 18 3.64 -0.20 -7.58
CA ASN A 18 3.49 -1.49 -6.88
C ASN A 18 4.64 -2.45 -7.23
N GLU A 19 5.07 -2.49 -8.49
CA GLU A 19 6.17 -3.33 -8.96
C GLU A 19 7.51 -2.86 -8.40
N LEU A 20 7.80 -1.56 -8.45
CA LEU A 20 9.05 -1.02 -7.92
C LEU A 20 9.14 -1.18 -6.40
N GLU A 21 8.03 -0.96 -5.72
CA GLU A 21 7.92 -1.14 -4.28
C GLU A 21 8.04 -2.61 -3.85
N SER A 22 7.61 -3.56 -4.68
CA SER A 22 7.73 -4.99 -4.37
C SER A 22 9.18 -5.46 -4.15
N LEU A 23 10.17 -4.67 -4.60
CA LEU A 23 11.59 -4.93 -4.36
C LEU A 23 12.05 -4.54 -2.95
N VAL A 24 11.30 -3.69 -2.26
CA VAL A 24 11.71 -3.05 -1.01
C VAL A 24 11.65 -4.03 0.16
N ASP A 25 12.74 -4.12 0.90
CA ASP A 25 12.78 -4.73 2.22
C ASP A 25 12.69 -3.63 3.30
N SER A 26 11.60 -3.61 4.06
CA SER A 26 11.36 -2.60 5.11
C SER A 26 12.26 -2.77 6.34
N GLY A 27 12.93 -3.91 6.49
CA GLY A 27 13.94 -4.16 7.51
C GLY A 27 15.33 -3.64 7.13
N MET A 28 15.52 -3.19 5.89
CA MET A 28 16.80 -2.76 5.36
C MET A 28 16.79 -1.27 5.03
N SER A 29 17.96 -0.65 5.04
CA SER A 29 18.17 0.71 4.56
C SER A 29 19.57 0.82 3.97
N LEU A 30 19.77 1.78 3.06
CA LEU A 30 21.07 2.03 2.41
C LEU A 30 21.72 0.80 1.71
N PRO A 31 21.05 0.11 0.76
CA PRO A 31 19.71 0.34 0.23
C PRO A 31 18.63 -0.50 0.94
N ALA A 32 17.37 -0.08 0.80
CA ALA A 32 16.19 -0.80 1.32
C ALA A 32 15.84 -2.04 0.46
N LEU A 33 16.81 -2.95 0.30
CA LEU A 33 16.69 -4.17 -0.49
C LEU A 33 17.07 -5.40 0.35
N PRO A 34 16.54 -6.59 0.04
CA PRO A 34 16.89 -7.81 0.74
C PRO A 34 18.40 -8.08 0.75
N SER A 35 18.91 -8.58 1.87
CA SER A 35 20.31 -8.97 1.98
C SER A 35 20.68 -10.03 0.93
N GLY A 36 21.85 -9.87 0.29
CA GLY A 36 22.30 -10.76 -0.77
C GLY A 36 21.64 -10.54 -2.13
N HIS A 37 20.93 -9.43 -2.34
CA HIS A 37 20.33 -9.11 -3.62
C HIS A 37 21.38 -9.10 -4.77
N PRO A 38 21.01 -9.55 -5.98
CA PRO A 38 21.94 -9.62 -7.11
C PRO A 38 22.13 -8.29 -7.85
N PHE A 39 21.37 -7.26 -7.47
CA PHE A 39 21.37 -5.98 -8.16
C PHE A 39 22.67 -5.21 -7.97
N THR A 40 23.18 -4.64 -9.07
CA THR A 40 24.44 -3.89 -9.09
C THR A 40 24.19 -2.40 -9.26
N ASN A 41 25.05 -1.55 -8.69
CA ASN A 41 25.00 -0.09 -8.82
C ASN A 41 23.66 0.54 -8.37
N VAL A 42 23.01 -0.07 -7.38
CA VAL A 42 21.82 0.50 -6.74
C VAL A 42 22.22 1.76 -5.99
N GLN A 43 21.51 2.85 -6.23
CA GLN A 43 21.72 4.12 -5.58
C GLN A 43 20.78 4.23 -4.39
N SER A 44 21.26 4.66 -3.23
CA SER A 44 20.41 4.96 -2.08
C SER A 44 19.70 6.31 -2.28
N ASN A 45 18.80 6.39 -3.26
CA ASN A 45 18.13 7.62 -3.70
C ASN A 45 16.74 7.28 -4.30
N TYR A 46 16.08 8.27 -4.88
CA TYR A 46 14.76 8.17 -5.48
C TYR A 46 14.78 7.55 -6.87
N TYR A 47 13.82 6.68 -7.13
CA TYR A 47 13.59 6.01 -8.40
C TYR A 47 12.19 6.30 -8.92
N TRP A 48 12.08 6.67 -10.19
CA TRP A 48 10.82 6.91 -10.87
C TRP A 48 10.01 5.62 -11.10
N SER A 49 8.69 5.71 -10.95
CA SER A 49 7.71 4.73 -11.42
C SER A 49 6.88 5.28 -12.59
N SER A 50 6.18 4.42 -13.33
CA SER A 50 5.24 4.80 -14.39
C SER A 50 3.88 5.30 -13.87
N THR A 51 3.66 5.28 -12.56
CA THR A 51 2.40 5.70 -11.95
C THR A 51 2.34 7.22 -11.80
N SER A 52 1.39 7.89 -12.47
CA SER A 52 1.20 9.34 -12.31
C SER A 52 0.54 9.66 -10.97
N TYR A 53 0.73 10.87 -10.42
CA TYR A 53 -0.01 11.24 -9.20
C TYR A 53 -1.40 11.75 -9.56
N ALA A 54 -2.47 11.10 -9.06
CA ALA A 54 -3.85 11.40 -9.46
C ALA A 54 -4.28 12.85 -9.15
N ASN A 55 -3.82 13.42 -8.03
CA ASN A 55 -4.16 14.79 -7.65
C ASN A 55 -3.41 15.85 -8.50
N TYR A 56 -2.14 15.59 -8.83
CA TYR A 56 -1.33 16.47 -9.69
C TYR A 56 -0.63 15.66 -10.77
N THR A 57 -1.21 15.63 -11.97
CA THR A 57 -0.72 14.80 -13.10
C THR A 57 0.64 15.24 -13.65
N SER A 58 1.09 16.45 -13.28
CA SER A 58 2.45 16.95 -13.50
C SER A 58 3.50 16.28 -12.59
N SER A 59 3.06 15.47 -11.63
CA SER A 59 3.89 14.66 -10.73
C SER A 59 3.69 13.16 -11.01
N ALA A 60 4.66 12.35 -10.59
CA ALA A 60 4.58 10.89 -10.60
C ALA A 60 5.07 10.33 -9.27
N TRP A 61 4.68 9.08 -8.99
CA TRP A 61 5.13 8.36 -7.81
C TRP A 61 6.57 7.90 -7.98
N ILE A 62 7.32 7.95 -6.89
CA ILE A 62 8.70 7.49 -6.78
C ILE A 62 8.84 6.54 -5.59
N VAL A 63 9.83 5.66 -5.64
CA VAL A 63 10.28 4.84 -4.50
C VAL A 63 11.68 5.29 -4.09
N SER A 64 11.86 5.57 -2.81
CA SER A 64 13.15 5.84 -2.20
C SER A 64 13.85 4.52 -1.89
N MET A 65 15.00 4.25 -2.52
CA MET A 65 15.84 3.09 -2.20
C MET A 65 16.71 3.32 -0.95
N PHE A 66 16.66 4.51 -0.35
CA PHE A 66 17.29 4.78 0.94
C PHE A 66 16.52 4.09 2.08
N ASP A 67 15.20 4.24 2.12
CA ASP A 67 14.31 3.85 3.23
C ASP A 67 13.04 3.09 2.81
N GLY A 68 12.84 2.89 1.50
CA GLY A 68 11.67 2.20 0.98
C GLY A 68 10.40 3.05 0.93
N PHE A 69 10.45 4.36 1.19
CA PHE A 69 9.24 5.20 1.14
C PHE A 69 8.77 5.50 -0.28
N VAL A 70 7.46 5.72 -0.39
CA VAL A 70 6.81 6.14 -1.63
C VAL A 70 6.38 7.59 -1.51
N HIS A 71 6.77 8.40 -2.49
CA HIS A 71 6.49 9.84 -2.54
C HIS A 71 5.96 10.23 -3.92
N ALA A 72 5.38 11.42 -4.03
CA ALA A 72 5.02 12.02 -5.31
C ALA A 72 5.84 13.30 -5.54
N TYR A 73 6.53 13.39 -6.67
CA TYR A 73 7.29 14.58 -7.06
C TYR A 73 7.07 14.95 -8.53
N GLY A 74 7.38 16.21 -8.87
CA GLY A 74 7.19 16.76 -10.21
C GLY A 74 8.04 16.05 -11.27
N LYS A 75 7.44 15.73 -12.42
CA LYS A 75 8.05 15.01 -13.55
C LYS A 75 9.21 15.77 -14.22
N SER A 76 9.43 17.04 -13.87
CA SER A 76 10.55 17.86 -14.33
C SER A 76 11.86 17.63 -13.55
N ARG A 77 11.83 16.83 -12.48
CA ARG A 77 13.01 16.55 -11.66
C ARG A 77 13.81 15.35 -12.19
N ASN A 78 15.12 15.36 -11.93
CA ASN A 78 16.01 14.26 -12.27
C ASN A 78 16.08 13.26 -11.10
N TYR A 79 15.63 12.03 -11.33
CA TYR A 79 15.78 10.90 -10.41
C TYR A 79 16.16 9.64 -11.20
N TYR A 80 16.57 8.59 -10.49
CA TYR A 80 17.03 7.35 -11.12
C TYR A 80 15.85 6.59 -11.74
N VAL A 81 16.16 5.72 -12.70
CA VAL A 81 15.18 4.84 -13.35
C VAL A 81 15.65 3.41 -13.23
N TRP A 82 14.74 2.49 -12.93
CA TRP A 82 15.03 1.06 -12.87
C TRP A 82 14.08 0.31 -13.78
N PRO A 83 14.45 0.07 -15.05
CA PRO A 83 13.56 -0.55 -16.01
C PRO A 83 13.23 -2.00 -15.68
N VAL A 84 12.00 -2.40 -15.98
CA VAL A 84 11.50 -3.78 -15.94
C VAL A 84 11.01 -4.18 -17.33
N ARG A 85 11.00 -5.47 -17.66
CA ARG A 85 10.45 -5.96 -18.94
C ARG A 85 8.92 -6.09 -18.89
N SER A 86 8.29 -5.98 -20.05
CA SER A 86 6.84 -6.16 -20.20
C SER A 86 6.50 -7.64 -20.33
N GLY A 87 6.42 -8.29 -19.17
CA GLY A 87 5.95 -9.66 -19.00
C GLY A 87 5.90 -9.99 -17.51
N GLN A 88 5.14 -11.03 -17.13
CA GLN A 88 5.27 -11.66 -15.82
C GLN A 88 4.95 -10.76 -14.59
N SER A 89 4.07 -9.77 -14.69
CA SER A 89 3.43 -9.16 -13.50
C SER A 89 2.17 -9.91 -13.02
N GLY A 90 1.92 -11.10 -13.58
CA GLY A 90 0.91 -12.05 -13.10
C GLY A 90 1.40 -12.84 -11.88
N ALA A 91 0.49 -13.56 -11.22
CA ALA A 91 0.79 -14.40 -10.06
C ALA A 91 1.90 -15.42 -10.39
N PHE A 92 3.11 -15.18 -9.90
CA PHE A 92 4.16 -16.19 -9.90
C PHE A 92 4.02 -17.03 -8.65
N GLY A 93 3.49 -18.24 -8.81
CA GLY A 93 3.05 -19.03 -7.66
C GLY A 93 1.99 -18.24 -6.87
N ASN A 94 2.25 -18.02 -5.58
CA ASN A 94 1.32 -17.33 -4.69
C ASN A 94 1.56 -15.81 -4.56
N SER A 95 2.50 -15.24 -5.32
CA SER A 95 2.82 -13.81 -5.25
C SER A 95 2.24 -13.06 -6.45
N ALA A 96 1.20 -12.25 -6.19
CA ALA A 96 0.60 -11.36 -7.16
C ALA A 96 1.01 -9.90 -6.86
N ILE A 97 1.45 -9.18 -7.89
CA ILE A 97 1.59 -7.72 -7.85
C ILE A 97 0.39 -7.15 -8.59
N TRP A 98 -0.49 -6.49 -7.87
CA TRP A 98 -1.76 -5.97 -8.40
C TRP A 98 -1.56 -4.71 -9.23
N SER A 99 -2.50 -4.48 -10.15
CA SER A 99 -2.58 -3.20 -10.86
C SER A 99 -2.76 -2.03 -9.90
N THR A 100 -2.34 -0.84 -10.31
CA THR A 100 -2.40 0.37 -9.47
C THR A 100 -3.78 1.01 -9.38
N GLY A 101 -4.76 0.52 -10.15
CA GLY A 101 -6.10 1.13 -10.28
C GLY A 101 -6.17 2.27 -11.30
N GLN A 102 -5.03 2.74 -11.83
CA GLN A 102 -5.03 3.76 -12.89
C GLN A 102 -5.56 3.21 -14.21
N THR A 103 -6.61 3.86 -14.72
CA THR A 103 -7.22 3.56 -16.03
C THR A 103 -7.11 4.71 -17.02
N ILE A 104 -6.81 5.92 -16.54
CA ILE A 104 -6.65 7.13 -17.35
C ILE A 104 -5.19 7.26 -17.77
N THR A 105 -4.94 7.36 -19.08
CA THR A 105 -3.61 7.68 -19.63
C THR A 105 -3.33 9.18 -19.51
N TYR A 106 -2.24 9.54 -18.83
CA TYR A 106 -1.72 10.91 -18.72
C TYR A 106 -0.46 11.14 -19.57
N ALA A 107 0.29 10.08 -19.88
CA ALA A 107 1.44 10.12 -20.77
C ALA A 107 1.67 8.76 -21.46
N ALA A 108 2.36 8.76 -22.60
CA ALA A 108 2.76 7.52 -23.25
C ALA A 108 3.68 6.69 -22.33
N GLY A 109 3.32 5.42 -22.11
CA GLY A 109 4.08 4.49 -21.26
C GLY A 109 3.88 4.68 -19.76
N ASP A 110 2.85 5.42 -19.34
CA ASP A 110 2.42 5.46 -17.95
C ASP A 110 1.50 4.28 -17.58
N ASP A 111 1.13 4.17 -16.30
CA ASP A 111 0.30 3.07 -15.81
C ASP A 111 -1.09 3.00 -16.45
N GLY A 112 -1.72 4.15 -16.72
CA GLY A 112 -3.02 4.19 -17.37
C GLY A 112 -2.96 3.66 -18.81
N ALA A 113 -1.84 3.89 -19.52
CA ALA A 113 -1.59 3.30 -20.83
C ALA A 113 -1.17 1.83 -20.78
N LEU A 114 -0.39 1.43 -19.77
CA LEU A 114 0.24 0.11 -19.72
C LEU A 114 -0.60 -0.97 -19.04
N GLN A 115 -1.43 -0.57 -18.06
CA GLN A 115 -2.34 -1.41 -17.26
C GLN A 115 -1.69 -2.73 -16.78
N LYS A 116 -0.52 -2.63 -16.15
CA LYS A 116 0.26 -3.79 -15.67
C LYS A 116 -0.11 -4.18 -14.24
N GLY A 117 0.03 -5.47 -13.95
CA GLY A 117 -0.33 -6.10 -12.67
C GLY A 117 -1.60 -6.94 -12.77
N VAL A 118 -1.88 -7.70 -11.72
CA VAL A 118 -3.12 -8.49 -11.61
C VAL A 118 -4.31 -7.54 -11.46
N THR A 119 -5.30 -7.72 -12.33
CA THR A 119 -6.56 -6.96 -12.30
C THR A 119 -7.27 -7.19 -10.97
N TRP A 120 -7.85 -6.11 -10.43
CA TRP A 120 -8.64 -6.22 -9.21
C TRP A 120 -9.92 -7.04 -9.43
N PRO A 121 -10.35 -7.83 -8.43
CA PRO A 121 -11.65 -8.48 -8.45
C PRO A 121 -12.79 -7.46 -8.53
N ASP A 122 -13.92 -7.88 -9.10
CA ASP A 122 -15.18 -7.14 -9.10
C ASP A 122 -16.28 -7.99 -8.43
N PRO A 123 -16.80 -7.60 -7.24
CA PRO A 123 -16.43 -6.40 -6.48
C PRO A 123 -15.05 -6.53 -5.81
N ARG A 124 -14.32 -5.41 -5.65
CA ARG A 124 -13.05 -5.39 -4.90
C ARG A 124 -13.26 -5.64 -3.40
N PHE A 125 -14.29 -5.03 -2.84
CA PHE A 125 -14.65 -5.16 -1.43
C PHE A 125 -16.08 -5.66 -1.30
N THR A 126 -16.30 -6.62 -0.40
CA THR A 126 -17.62 -7.13 -0.05
C THR A 126 -17.97 -6.74 1.38
N ASP A 127 -19.03 -5.95 1.55
CA ASP A 127 -19.61 -5.71 2.88
C ASP A 127 -20.28 -6.98 3.38
N ASN A 128 -19.86 -7.47 4.54
CA ASN A 128 -20.38 -8.70 5.13
C ASN A 128 -21.68 -8.48 5.94
N GLY A 129 -22.17 -7.23 6.05
CA GLY A 129 -23.40 -6.90 6.78
C GLY A 129 -23.26 -6.96 8.31
N ASN A 130 -22.05 -7.19 8.82
CA ASN A 130 -21.74 -7.34 10.25
C ASN A 130 -20.65 -6.37 10.73
N ASN A 131 -20.56 -5.19 10.10
CA ASN A 131 -19.51 -4.18 10.30
C ASN A 131 -18.09 -4.66 9.96
N THR A 132 -17.97 -5.69 9.13
CA THR A 132 -16.70 -6.10 8.52
C THR A 132 -16.79 -6.06 7.00
N VAL A 133 -15.63 -5.91 6.36
CA VAL A 133 -15.48 -5.83 4.90
C VAL A 133 -14.45 -6.85 4.45
N THR A 134 -14.81 -7.73 3.53
CA THR A 134 -13.86 -8.65 2.89
C THR A 134 -13.19 -7.96 1.71
N ASP A 135 -11.86 -7.95 1.69
CA ASP A 135 -11.07 -7.60 0.51
C ASP A 135 -10.89 -8.87 -0.35
N ASN A 136 -11.49 -8.85 -1.53
CA ASN A 136 -11.47 -10.01 -2.44
C ASN A 136 -10.12 -10.18 -3.16
N LEU A 137 -9.22 -9.20 -3.07
CA LEU A 137 -7.90 -9.28 -3.69
C LEU A 137 -6.93 -10.13 -2.87
N ASP A 138 -6.91 -9.95 -1.55
CA ASP A 138 -5.95 -10.60 -0.64
C ASP A 138 -6.62 -11.51 0.41
N GLY A 139 -7.95 -11.58 0.43
CA GLY A 139 -8.71 -12.42 1.35
C GLY A 139 -8.70 -11.92 2.79
N LEU A 140 -8.30 -10.66 3.01
CA LEU A 140 -8.31 -10.05 4.32
C LEU A 140 -9.70 -9.53 4.69
N ILE A 141 -10.02 -9.57 5.97
CA ILE A 141 -11.24 -8.98 6.53
C ILE A 141 -10.84 -7.76 7.34
N TRP A 142 -11.47 -6.64 7.01
CA TRP A 142 -11.24 -5.33 7.61
C TRP A 142 -12.43 -4.92 8.48
N ILE A 143 -12.18 -4.13 9.51
CA ILE A 143 -13.26 -3.43 10.22
C ILE A 143 -13.83 -2.36 9.26
N LYS A 144 -15.17 -2.27 9.16
CA LYS A 144 -15.84 -1.34 8.25
C LYS A 144 -15.62 0.13 8.65
N ASP A 145 -15.57 0.39 9.96
CA ASP A 145 -15.26 1.70 10.53
C ASP A 145 -13.73 1.94 10.57
N ALA A 146 -13.23 2.78 9.67
CA ALA A 146 -11.83 3.16 9.58
C ALA A 146 -11.44 4.31 10.55
N GLY A 147 -12.37 4.77 11.38
CA GLY A 147 -12.21 5.88 12.32
C GLY A 147 -11.83 5.45 13.74
N THR A 148 -11.36 4.21 13.95
CA THR A 148 -11.07 3.61 15.27
C THR A 148 -12.32 3.62 16.19
N PRO A 149 -13.24 2.66 16.05
CA PRO A 149 -14.50 2.68 16.81
C PRO A 149 -14.28 2.40 18.31
N THR A 150 -14.94 3.15 19.18
CA THR A 150 -14.96 2.79 20.61
C THR A 150 -15.82 1.54 20.83
N ALA A 151 -15.24 0.52 21.46
CA ALA A 151 -15.90 -0.75 21.74
C ALA A 151 -15.70 -1.17 23.20
N GLY A 152 -16.76 -1.08 24.01
CA GLY A 152 -16.65 -1.34 25.45
C GLY A 152 -15.65 -0.39 26.12
N SER A 153 -14.64 -0.95 26.80
CA SER A 153 -13.53 -0.20 27.40
C SER A 153 -12.42 0.19 26.41
N CYS A 154 -12.48 -0.30 25.17
CA CYS A 154 -11.50 0.00 24.14
C CYS A 154 -11.85 1.34 23.49
N THR A 155 -11.32 2.42 24.05
CA THR A 155 -11.55 3.78 23.53
C THR A 155 -10.81 3.98 22.21
N GLY A 156 -11.57 4.27 21.16
CA GLY A 156 -11.05 4.65 19.86
C GLY A 156 -10.56 6.11 19.83
N SER A 157 -9.48 6.36 19.11
CA SER A 157 -8.91 7.68 18.77
C SER A 157 -7.64 7.46 17.94
N SER A 158 -7.01 8.53 17.46
CA SER A 158 -5.58 8.48 17.10
C SER A 158 -4.76 7.93 18.26
N LYS A 159 -3.75 7.10 17.98
CA LYS A 159 -2.89 6.46 18.98
C LYS A 159 -1.42 6.69 18.61
N THR A 160 -0.53 6.41 19.59
CA THR A 160 0.88 6.15 19.30
C THR A 160 1.04 4.70 18.83
N TRP A 161 2.15 4.35 18.19
CA TRP A 161 2.38 2.98 17.69
C TRP A 161 2.16 1.91 18.77
N GLN A 162 2.71 2.10 19.97
CA GLN A 162 2.51 1.15 21.06
C GLN A 162 1.04 1.12 21.51
N ALA A 163 0.41 2.28 21.69
CA ALA A 163 -1.00 2.35 22.10
C ALA A 163 -1.96 1.75 21.05
N ALA A 164 -1.54 1.62 19.79
CA ALA A 164 -2.27 0.90 18.77
C ALA A 164 -2.29 -0.60 18.96
N LEU A 165 -1.11 -1.16 19.28
CA LEU A 165 -0.97 -2.58 19.60
C LEU A 165 -1.80 -2.90 20.84
N ASP A 166 -1.76 -2.02 21.84
CA ASP A 166 -2.58 -2.14 23.05
C ASP A 166 -4.08 -2.06 22.75
N TYR A 167 -4.48 -1.16 21.84
CA TYR A 167 -5.88 -1.03 21.41
C TYR A 167 -6.37 -2.27 20.65
N VAL A 168 -5.55 -2.84 19.75
CA VAL A 168 -5.84 -4.13 19.10
C VAL A 168 -5.99 -5.25 20.13
N ALA A 169 -5.07 -5.32 21.11
CA ALA A 169 -5.15 -6.31 22.17
C ALA A 169 -6.44 -6.16 22.99
N CYS A 170 -6.87 -4.92 23.24
CA CYS A 170 -8.15 -4.63 23.89
C CYS A 170 -9.33 -5.15 23.08
N LEU A 171 -9.39 -4.87 21.76
CA LEU A 171 -10.47 -5.35 20.89
C LEU A 171 -10.55 -6.88 20.85
N ASN A 172 -9.38 -7.54 20.85
CA ASN A 172 -9.30 -9.00 20.89
C ASN A 172 -9.81 -9.56 22.22
N ALA A 173 -9.43 -8.94 23.34
CA ALA A 173 -9.94 -9.31 24.66
C ALA A 173 -11.46 -9.08 24.78
N ALA A 174 -11.99 -8.06 24.10
CA ALA A 174 -13.41 -7.75 24.05
C ALA A 174 -14.21 -8.59 23.04
N ASN A 175 -13.55 -9.49 22.29
CA ASN A 175 -14.14 -10.27 21.20
C ASN A 175 -14.93 -9.38 20.21
N TYR A 176 -14.33 -8.24 19.83
CA TYR A 176 -15.00 -7.22 19.03
C TYR A 176 -15.49 -7.78 17.69
N LEU A 177 -16.77 -7.53 17.37
CA LEU A 177 -17.48 -8.10 16.21
C LEU A 177 -17.47 -9.64 16.15
N GLY A 178 -17.30 -10.30 17.30
CA GLY A 178 -17.25 -11.76 17.40
C GLY A 178 -15.89 -12.37 17.04
N TYR A 179 -14.84 -11.56 16.96
CA TYR A 179 -13.48 -11.99 16.64
C TYR A 179 -12.45 -11.54 17.68
N SER A 180 -11.41 -12.35 17.84
CA SER A 180 -10.33 -12.16 18.82
C SER A 180 -8.92 -12.23 18.21
N ASP A 181 -8.83 -12.11 16.89
CA ASP A 181 -7.61 -12.23 16.07
C ASP A 181 -7.39 -11.00 15.18
N TRP A 182 -7.92 -9.84 15.58
CA TRP A 182 -7.61 -8.56 14.97
C TRP A 182 -6.12 -8.25 15.09
N ARG A 183 -5.55 -7.66 14.04
CA ARG A 183 -4.18 -7.15 14.03
C ARG A 183 -4.08 -5.89 13.19
N LEU A 184 -2.95 -5.19 13.35
CA LEU A 184 -2.55 -4.19 12.36
C LEU A 184 -2.12 -4.91 11.06
N PRO A 185 -2.50 -4.40 9.89
CA PRO A 185 -1.99 -4.89 8.61
C PRO A 185 -0.51 -4.58 8.49
N ASN A 186 0.25 -5.40 7.79
CA ASN A 186 1.60 -5.02 7.39
C ASN A 186 1.55 -3.95 6.28
N ARG A 187 2.71 -3.37 5.93
CA ARG A 187 2.82 -2.32 4.91
C ARG A 187 2.23 -2.72 3.56
N THR A 188 2.45 -3.96 3.14
CA THR A 188 2.02 -4.48 1.84
C THR A 188 0.50 -4.70 1.81
N GLU A 189 -0.06 -5.27 2.87
CA GLU A 189 -1.52 -5.44 3.03
C GLU A 189 -2.23 -4.08 3.10
N MET A 190 -1.66 -3.11 3.81
CA MET A 190 -2.22 -1.77 3.86
C MET A 190 -2.19 -1.08 2.48
N ARG A 191 -1.12 -1.28 1.71
CA ARG A 191 -0.98 -0.69 0.37
C ARG A 191 -1.79 -1.41 -0.71
N SER A 192 -2.13 -2.68 -0.53
CA SER A 192 -2.96 -3.43 -1.49
C SER A 192 -4.33 -2.77 -1.70
N MET A 193 -4.84 -2.06 -0.69
CA MET A 193 -6.12 -1.35 -0.71
C MET A 193 -6.12 -0.08 -1.57
N ALA A 194 -4.94 0.48 -1.89
CA ALA A 194 -4.83 1.81 -2.47
C ALA A 194 -5.19 1.83 -3.97
N ASP A 195 -6.09 2.74 -4.35
CA ASP A 195 -6.35 3.10 -5.75
C ASP A 195 -5.55 4.36 -6.12
N TYR A 196 -4.46 4.17 -6.86
CA TYR A 196 -3.60 5.26 -7.31
C TYR A 196 -4.22 6.11 -8.44
N GLY A 197 -5.36 5.69 -9.00
CA GLY A 197 -6.19 6.53 -9.87
C GLY A 197 -7.05 7.52 -9.10
N ARG A 198 -7.08 7.44 -7.77
CA ARG A 198 -7.92 8.25 -6.90
C ARG A 198 -7.11 9.01 -5.86
N PHE A 199 -7.73 10.06 -5.33
CA PHE A 199 -7.19 10.84 -4.23
C PHE A 199 -8.35 11.29 -3.33
N VAL A 200 -8.17 11.16 -2.01
CA VAL A 200 -9.11 11.62 -0.96
C VAL A 200 -10.53 10.96 -1.02
N PRO A 201 -10.68 9.71 -0.56
CA PRO A 201 -9.62 8.76 -0.20
C PRO A 201 -9.06 8.06 -1.45
N SER A 202 -7.83 7.56 -1.36
CA SER A 202 -7.22 6.71 -2.39
C SER A 202 -7.74 5.26 -2.28
N LEU A 203 -9.06 5.08 -2.31
CA LEU A 203 -9.74 3.79 -2.24
C LEU A 203 -10.64 3.62 -3.48
N PRO A 204 -10.87 2.37 -3.95
CA PRO A 204 -11.78 2.08 -5.05
C PRO A 204 -13.14 2.78 -4.94
N PHE A 205 -13.78 3.07 -6.08
CA PHE A 205 -15.13 3.61 -6.09
C PHE A 205 -16.08 2.75 -5.26
N SER A 206 -17.08 3.38 -4.63
CA SER A 206 -18.13 2.67 -3.88
C SER A 206 -17.61 1.73 -2.79
N HIS A 207 -16.41 1.97 -2.25
CA HIS A 207 -15.90 1.19 -1.14
C HIS A 207 -16.87 1.24 0.07
N PRO A 208 -17.03 0.13 0.82
CA PRO A 208 -17.98 0.07 1.92
C PRO A 208 -17.48 0.70 3.23
N PHE A 209 -16.21 1.11 3.30
CA PHE A 209 -15.62 1.70 4.52
C PHE A 209 -16.30 3.00 4.94
N THR A 210 -16.50 3.15 6.25
CA THR A 210 -17.06 4.35 6.89
C THR A 210 -16.01 5.05 7.73
N ASN A 211 -16.20 6.34 8.02
CA ASN A 211 -15.28 7.17 8.81
C ASN A 211 -13.82 7.13 8.33
N VAL A 212 -13.60 6.95 7.02
CA VAL A 212 -12.27 7.02 6.41
C VAL A 212 -11.73 8.44 6.58
N GLN A 213 -10.61 8.56 7.28
CA GLN A 213 -9.97 9.84 7.54
C GLN A 213 -8.94 10.14 6.46
N SER A 214 -8.82 11.41 6.09
CA SER A 214 -7.79 11.85 5.13
C SER A 214 -6.46 12.13 5.82
N ASP A 215 -5.91 11.09 6.45
CA ASP A 215 -4.70 11.19 7.26
C ASP A 215 -3.96 9.84 7.25
N TYR A 216 -2.87 9.72 8.02
CA TYR A 216 -1.99 8.56 8.00
C TYR A 216 -2.61 7.34 8.66
N TYR A 217 -2.37 6.15 8.12
CA TYR A 217 -2.77 4.90 8.74
C TYR A 217 -1.55 4.05 9.13
N TRP A 218 -1.48 3.55 10.36
CA TRP A 218 -0.37 2.71 10.81
C TRP A 218 -0.44 1.29 10.27
N SER A 219 0.74 0.69 10.15
CA SER A 219 0.94 -0.73 9.84
C SER A 219 1.74 -1.43 10.94
N SER A 220 1.73 -2.76 10.97
CA SER A 220 2.54 -3.59 11.87
C SER A 220 4.01 -3.67 11.48
N THR A 221 4.39 -3.17 10.30
CA THR A 221 5.76 -3.23 9.81
C THR A 221 6.62 -2.18 10.51
N SER A 222 7.68 -2.62 11.19
CA SER A 222 8.68 -1.74 11.79
C SER A 222 9.71 -1.28 10.75
N TYR A 223 10.26 -0.09 10.95
CA TYR A 223 11.30 0.48 10.11
C TYR A 223 12.68 -0.02 10.56
N GLY A 224 13.52 -0.47 9.62
CA GLY A 224 14.82 -1.12 9.89
C GLY A 224 15.97 -0.21 10.36
N PHE A 225 15.74 1.06 10.71
CA PHE A 225 16.82 1.97 11.12
C PHE A 225 17.03 1.91 12.64
N ILE A 226 18.27 1.66 13.06
CA ILE A 226 18.70 1.53 14.46
C ILE A 226 18.61 2.85 15.27
N PHE A 227 18.13 3.95 14.68
CA PHE A 227 17.79 5.16 15.43
C PHE A 227 16.41 5.70 15.01
N CYS A 228 15.42 5.44 15.87
CA CYS A 228 14.11 6.08 16.00
C CYS A 228 12.98 5.81 14.98
N LEU A 229 11.91 5.24 15.57
CA LEU A 229 10.49 5.20 15.23
C LEU A 229 10.03 4.45 13.97
N PRO A 230 9.11 3.45 14.11
CA PRO A 230 8.36 2.93 12.98
C PRO A 230 7.50 4.09 12.47
N ARG A 231 7.60 4.47 11.21
CA ARG A 231 6.62 5.32 10.53
C ARG A 231 6.52 4.80 9.13
N ILE A 232 5.37 4.25 8.76
CA ILE A 232 5.05 4.00 7.36
C ILE A 232 3.90 4.90 7.01
N LYS A 233 4.17 5.79 6.07
CA LYS A 233 3.19 6.69 5.47
C LYS A 233 2.35 5.88 4.48
N LEU A 234 1.11 5.53 4.86
CA LEU A 234 0.04 5.43 3.88
C LEU A 234 -0.79 6.69 4.05
N LEU A 235 -0.74 7.57 3.05
CA LEU A 235 -1.43 8.83 3.04
C LEU A 235 -2.78 8.63 2.32
N ILE A 236 -3.89 8.60 3.04
CA ILE A 236 -5.23 8.63 2.44
C ILE A 236 -5.64 10.09 2.17
N GLY A 237 -4.73 10.93 1.67
CA GLY A 237 -4.95 12.36 1.40
C GLY A 237 -3.92 13.32 2.01
N TYR A 238 -3.43 14.24 1.18
CA TYR A 238 -2.55 15.43 1.36
C TYR A 238 -1.32 15.41 2.30
N HIS A 239 -0.12 15.76 1.78
CA HIS A 239 0.91 16.46 2.58
C HIS A 239 1.88 17.31 1.74
N TYR A 240 2.18 18.52 2.23
CA TYR A 240 3.37 19.33 1.91
C TYR A 240 4.41 19.04 3.01
N GLU A 241 5.67 18.83 2.67
CA GLU A 241 6.76 18.65 3.65
C GLU A 241 6.87 19.88 4.57
N SER A 242 6.57 19.70 5.85
CA SER A 242 7.21 20.46 6.92
C SER A 242 7.38 19.55 8.13
N SER A 243 8.61 19.50 8.63
CA SER A 243 8.99 18.94 9.92
C SER A 243 8.02 19.37 11.02
N ASP A 244 7.05 18.54 11.41
CA ASP A 244 6.47 18.53 12.75
C ASP A 244 5.47 17.37 12.92
N VAL A 245 5.36 16.90 14.16
CA VAL A 245 4.52 15.81 14.66
C VAL A 245 3.07 15.99 14.24
N LYS A 246 2.51 15.12 13.38
CA LYS A 246 1.07 15.11 13.04
C LYS A 246 0.50 13.71 12.88
N GLU A 247 -0.81 13.66 13.10
CA GLU A 247 -1.67 12.58 13.58
C GLU A 247 -1.68 11.31 12.72
N ASN A 248 -2.00 10.16 13.30
CA ASN A 248 -2.02 8.88 12.59
C ASN A 248 -3.18 8.00 13.12
N PHE A 249 -4.02 7.53 12.20
CA PHE A 249 -5.12 6.56 12.30
C PHE A 249 -4.66 5.14 11.99
N TYR A 250 -5.55 4.14 11.99
CA TYR A 250 -5.17 2.71 11.88
C TYR A 250 -6.19 1.94 11.06
N GLY A 251 -5.69 1.07 10.19
CA GLY A 251 -6.51 0.05 9.54
C GLY A 251 -6.39 -1.21 10.39
N MET A 252 -7.49 -1.93 10.59
CA MET A 252 -7.47 -3.18 11.33
C MET A 252 -7.90 -4.30 10.41
N VAL A 253 -7.14 -5.39 10.47
CA VAL A 253 -7.27 -6.49 9.54
C VAL A 253 -7.16 -7.83 10.25
N ARG A 254 -7.74 -8.85 9.65
CA ARG A 254 -7.57 -10.26 10.01
C ARG A 254 -7.64 -11.12 8.74
N ILE A 255 -7.22 -12.38 8.84
CA ILE A 255 -7.25 -13.32 7.72
C ILE A 255 -8.63 -13.98 7.64
N CYS A 256 -9.23 -14.05 6.44
CA CYS A 256 -10.43 -14.85 6.24
C CYS A 256 -10.10 -16.34 6.38
N ASN A 257 -10.70 -17.01 7.37
CA ASN A 257 -10.52 -18.43 7.57
C ASN A 257 -11.71 -19.17 6.93
N LEU A 258 -11.52 -19.68 5.71
CA LEU A 258 -12.55 -20.35 4.88
C LEU A 258 -13.16 -21.62 5.53
N SER A 259 -12.71 -22.02 6.72
CA SER A 259 -13.17 -23.20 7.46
C SER A 259 -14.39 -22.96 8.36
N LYS A 260 -14.85 -21.71 8.50
CA LYS A 260 -16.12 -21.39 9.17
C LYS A 260 -16.98 -20.54 8.22
N PRO A 261 -18.10 -21.07 7.70
CA PRO A 261 -19.03 -20.25 6.92
C PRO A 261 -19.54 -19.12 7.83
N CYS A 262 -19.49 -17.89 7.33
CA CYS A 262 -20.21 -16.75 7.90
C CYS A 262 -21.70 -17.11 7.93
N ALA A 263 -22.18 -17.64 9.05
CA ALA A 263 -23.58 -17.96 9.24
C ALA A 263 -24.33 -16.64 9.42
N ILE A 264 -25.10 -16.30 8.39
CA ILE A 264 -26.15 -15.29 8.38
C ILE A 264 -27.28 -15.79 9.29
N ASN A 265 -27.57 -15.05 10.36
CA ASN A 265 -28.84 -15.10 11.09
C ASN A 265 -29.41 -13.69 11.15
#